data_AF-A0A8J3Z641-F1
#
_entry.id   AF-A0A8J3Z641-F1
#
_cell.length_a   1.000
_cell.length_b   1.000
_cell.length_c   1.000
_cell.angle_alpha   90.00
_cell.angle_beta   90.00
_cell.angle_gamma   90.00
#
_symmetry.space_group_name_H-M   'P 1'
#
loop_
_entity.id
_entity.type
_entity.pdbx_description
1 polymer ?
#
loop_
_entity_poly.entity_id
_entity_poly.type
_entity_poly.pdbx_seq_one_letter_code
_entity_poly.pdbx_strand_id
1 'polypeptide(L)'
;MSMTLLGEPGTATSEEPALTEVRDECVAAFGPDLVAYLLGAGSNGRPLRTWRLAEAAATRIGELRLRAAHVVLAQFKDPEHARAWLRRPNPDLGRQPPADVLRTATTMRGMLPVIEAAELPT
;
A
#
# COMPACT_ATOMS: atom_id res chain seq x y z
N MET A 1 -38.39 -14.22 37.37
CA MET A 1 -38.17 -12.78 37.11
C MET A 1 -36.66 -12.60 37.02
N SER A 2 -36.12 -12.70 35.81
CA SER A 2 -35.79 -11.54 34.94
C SER A 2 -34.53 -10.83 35.47
N MET A 3 -33.41 -10.99 34.75
CA MET A 3 -32.79 -9.95 33.88
C MET A 3 -31.71 -9.19 34.69
N THR A 4 -30.46 -9.00 34.25
CA THR A 4 -29.96 -8.72 32.91
C THR A 4 -28.43 -8.92 32.87
N LEU A 5 -27.96 -9.52 31.77
CA LEU A 5 -26.60 -9.45 31.25
C LEU A 5 -26.17 -8.00 31.02
N LEU A 6 -25.03 -7.58 31.56
CA LEU A 6 -24.23 -6.52 30.94
C LEU A 6 -22.82 -7.06 30.77
N GLY A 7 -22.59 -7.64 29.59
CA GLY A 7 -21.26 -7.87 29.07
C GLY A 7 -20.61 -6.50 28.80
N GLU A 8 -19.37 -6.39 29.25
CA GLU A 8 -18.50 -5.23 29.05
C GLU A 8 -18.38 -4.90 27.55
N PRO A 9 -18.25 -3.61 27.18
CA PRO A 9 -18.00 -3.23 25.80
C PRO A 9 -16.64 -3.76 25.38
N GLY A 10 -16.63 -4.78 24.51
CA GLY A 10 -15.44 -5.17 23.79
C GLY A 10 -14.94 -3.98 22.98
N THR A 11 -13.92 -3.31 23.49
CA THR A 11 -13.01 -2.48 22.70
C THR A 11 -12.39 -3.40 21.65
N ALA A 12 -13.00 -3.46 20.47
CA ALA A 12 -12.32 -3.88 19.27
C ALA A 12 -11.24 -2.83 19.02
N THR A 13 -10.06 -3.03 19.61
CA THR A 13 -8.85 -2.37 19.16
C THR A 13 -8.70 -2.80 17.72
N SER A 14 -9.04 -1.93 16.76
CA SER A 14 -8.63 -2.13 15.38
C SER A 14 -7.10 -2.06 15.38
N GLU A 15 -6.45 -3.19 15.66
CA GLU A 15 -5.02 -3.33 15.51
C GLU A 15 -4.68 -3.07 14.05
N GLU A 16 -3.96 -1.98 13.81
CA GLU A 16 -3.43 -1.69 12.50
C GLU A 16 -2.46 -2.84 12.14
N PRO A 17 -2.61 -3.47 10.96
CA PRO A 17 -1.85 -4.67 10.63
C PRO A 17 -0.34 -4.40 10.71
N ALA A 18 0.40 -5.41 11.15
CA ALA A 18 1.85 -5.30 11.28
C ALA A 18 2.46 -5.05 9.90
N LEU A 19 3.53 -4.25 9.84
CA LEU A 19 4.19 -3.92 8.57
C LEU A 19 4.64 -5.17 7.79
N THR A 20 5.00 -6.24 8.50
CA THR A 20 5.35 -7.53 7.90
C THR A 20 4.17 -8.16 7.17
N GLU A 21 2.97 -8.13 7.75
CA GLU A 21 1.75 -8.68 7.14
C GLU A 21 1.35 -7.84 5.91
N VAL A 22 1.31 -6.52 6.06
CA VAL A 22 1.05 -5.56 4.96
C VAL A 22 1.99 -5.80 3.78
N ARG A 23 3.28 -5.99 4.06
CA ARG A 23 4.30 -6.27 3.05
C ARG A 23 4.04 -7.60 2.36
N ASP A 24 3.77 -8.66 3.12
CA ASP A 24 3.60 -10.01 2.57
C ASP A 24 2.32 -10.09 1.71
N GLU A 25 1.24 -9.43 2.12
CA GLU A 25 0.03 -9.28 1.32
C GLU A 25 0.28 -8.49 0.02
N CYS A 26 0.99 -7.35 0.10
CA CYS A 26 1.36 -6.59 -1.08
C CYS A 26 2.25 -7.40 -2.04
N VAL A 27 3.19 -8.19 -1.54
CA VAL A 27 4.05 -9.05 -2.37
C VAL A 27 3.23 -10.15 -3.03
N ALA A 28 2.29 -10.76 -2.31
CA ALA A 28 1.40 -11.78 -2.84
C ALA A 28 0.50 -11.23 -3.96
N ALA A 29 -0.09 -10.05 -3.76
CA ALA A 29 -1.00 -9.44 -4.72
C ALA A 29 -0.29 -8.82 -5.93
N PHE A 30 0.79 -8.07 -5.71
CA PHE A 30 1.43 -7.26 -6.75
C PHE A 30 2.66 -7.91 -7.38
N GLY A 31 3.17 -8.96 -6.73
CA GLY A 31 4.45 -9.58 -7.06
C GLY A 31 5.66 -8.80 -6.54
N PRO A 32 6.80 -9.48 -6.38
CA PRO A 32 7.99 -8.91 -5.74
C PRO A 32 8.57 -7.72 -6.52
N ASP A 33 8.52 -7.74 -7.86
CA ASP A 33 9.09 -6.66 -8.68
C ASP A 33 8.34 -5.33 -8.51
N LEU A 34 7.00 -5.37 -8.45
CA LEU A 34 6.21 -4.16 -8.28
C LEU A 34 6.39 -3.59 -6.88
N VAL A 35 6.41 -4.43 -5.84
CA VAL A 35 6.68 -3.98 -4.48
C VAL A 35 8.09 -3.38 -4.36
N ALA A 36 9.10 -4.03 -4.95
CA ALA A 36 10.45 -3.48 -5.00
C ALA A 36 10.49 -2.13 -5.72
N TYR A 37 9.76 -2.00 -6.83
CA TYR A 37 9.63 -0.75 -7.57
C TYR A 37 9.01 0.37 -6.71
N LEU A 38 7.90 0.11 -6.02
CA LEU A 38 7.24 1.07 -5.12
C LEU A 38 8.19 1.52 -4.00
N LEU A 39 8.96 0.58 -3.43
CA LEU A 39 9.96 0.82 -2.40
C LEU A 39 11.25 1.47 -2.93
N GLY A 40 11.29 1.88 -4.20
CA GLY A 40 12.40 2.64 -4.77
C GLY A 40 13.61 1.80 -5.16
N ALA A 41 13.44 0.52 -5.47
CA ALA A 41 14.51 -0.28 -6.07
C ALA A 41 15.06 0.42 -7.33
N GLY A 42 16.39 0.54 -7.41
CA GLY A 42 17.09 1.21 -8.51
C GLY A 42 16.97 2.75 -8.52
N SER A 43 16.39 3.35 -7.47
CA SER A 43 16.40 4.81 -7.28
C SER A 43 17.62 5.28 -6.49
N ASN A 44 17.92 6.59 -6.57
CA ASN A 44 18.92 7.28 -5.74
C ASN A 44 20.36 6.74 -5.88
N GLY A 45 20.71 6.21 -7.06
CA GLY A 45 22.07 5.73 -7.35
C GLY A 45 22.52 4.52 -6.52
N ARG A 46 21.64 3.93 -5.70
CA ARG A 46 21.98 2.77 -4.87
C ARG A 46 22.04 1.52 -5.76
N PRO A 47 23.15 0.77 -5.78
CA PRO A 47 23.25 -0.43 -6.59
C PRO A 47 22.19 -1.46 -6.21
N LEU A 48 21.47 -2.01 -7.20
CA LEU A 48 20.45 -3.04 -6.99
C LEU A 48 20.97 -4.25 -6.19
N ARG A 49 22.25 -4.63 -6.39
CA ARG A 49 22.91 -5.72 -5.62
C ARG A 49 22.88 -5.52 -4.10
N THR A 50 22.85 -4.28 -3.64
CA THR A 50 22.82 -3.89 -2.21
C THR A 50 21.42 -3.58 -1.70
N TRP A 51 20.42 -3.55 -2.58
CA TRP A 51 19.05 -3.22 -2.19
C TRP A 51 18.39 -4.42 -1.50
N ARG A 52 17.65 -4.16 -0.42
CA ARG A 52 16.95 -5.18 0.37
C ARG A 52 15.54 -4.70 0.66
N LEU A 53 14.57 -5.57 0.37
CA LEU A 53 13.14 -5.27 0.52
C LEU A 53 12.78 -4.97 1.97
N ALA A 54 13.25 -5.76 2.93
CA ALA A 54 13.00 -5.55 4.35
C ALA A 54 13.54 -4.20 4.86
N GLU A 55 14.76 -3.83 4.47
CA GLU A 55 15.36 -2.53 4.84
C GLU A 55 14.58 -1.37 4.22
N ALA A 56 14.22 -1.48 2.93
CA ALA A 56 13.49 -0.43 2.23
C ALA A 56 12.09 -0.21 2.86
N ALA A 57 11.39 -1.30 3.18
CA ALA A 57 10.09 -1.29 3.85
C ALA A 57 10.16 -0.66 5.26
N ALA A 58 11.24 -0.92 6.01
CA ALA A 58 11.43 -0.41 7.36
C ALA A 58 11.75 1.10 7.43
N THR A 59 12.08 1.74 6.30
CA THR A 59 12.20 3.20 6.27
C THR A 59 10.83 3.85 6.41
N ARG A 60 10.78 5.05 7.02
CA ARG A 60 9.50 5.76 7.17
C ARG A 60 8.77 5.97 5.85
N ILE A 61 9.48 6.30 4.78
CA ILE A 61 8.89 6.48 3.46
C ILE A 61 8.43 5.15 2.86
N GLY A 62 9.24 4.08 2.99
CA GLY A 62 8.87 2.76 2.51
C GLY A 62 7.63 2.20 3.19
N GLU A 63 7.51 2.40 4.50
CA GLU A 63 6.31 2.04 5.28
C GLU A 63 5.08 2.77 4.74
N LEU A 64 5.15 4.10 4.55
CA LEU A 64 4.03 4.89 4.03
C LEU A 64 3.60 4.39 2.64
N ARG A 65 4.55 4.07 1.76
CA ARG A 65 4.26 3.54 0.41
C ARG A 65 3.62 2.17 0.45
N LEU A 66 4.07 1.29 1.33
CA LEU A 66 3.47 -0.04 1.52
C LEU A 66 2.05 0.08 2.07
N ARG A 67 1.84 0.91 3.09
CA ARG A 67 0.50 1.14 3.64
C ARG A 67 -0.44 1.75 2.60
N ALA A 68 0.02 2.73 1.81
CA ALA A 68 -0.77 3.29 0.72
C ALA A 68 -1.12 2.23 -0.34
N ALA A 69 -0.15 1.40 -0.75
CA ALA A 69 -0.39 0.31 -1.70
C ALA A 69 -1.36 -0.75 -1.15
N HIS A 70 -1.33 -1.00 0.16
CA HIS A 70 -2.25 -1.90 0.85
C HIS A 70 -3.67 -1.34 0.95
N VAL A 71 -3.80 -0.04 1.22
CA VAL A 71 -5.09 0.66 1.16
C VAL A 71 -5.67 0.58 -0.25
N VAL A 72 -4.85 0.78 -1.28
CA VAL A 72 -5.25 0.58 -2.69
C VAL A 72 -5.71 -0.85 -2.90
N LEU A 73 -4.95 -1.86 -2.48
CA LEU A 73 -5.32 -3.27 -2.62
C LEU A 73 -6.71 -3.56 -2.06
N ALA A 74 -7.03 -3.01 -0.89
CA ALA A 74 -8.31 -3.20 -0.22
C ALA A 74 -9.52 -2.63 -1.00
N GLN A 75 -9.30 -1.71 -1.94
CA GLN A 75 -10.38 -1.16 -2.78
C GLN A 75 -10.80 -2.12 -3.92
N PHE A 76 -9.98 -3.13 -4.23
CA PHE A 76 -10.23 -4.05 -5.33
C PHE A 76 -10.60 -5.43 -4.79
N LYS A 77 -11.65 -6.02 -5.36
CA LYS A 77 -12.01 -7.43 -5.07
C LYS A 77 -11.03 -8.43 -5.63
N ASP A 78 -10.35 -8.05 -6.72
CA ASP A 78 -9.39 -8.88 -7.42
C ASP A 78 -7.98 -8.24 -7.36
N PRO A 79 -6.99 -8.93 -6.75
CA PRO A 79 -5.62 -8.43 -6.70
C PRO A 79 -4.97 -8.27 -8.08
N GLU A 80 -5.37 -9.06 -9.09
CA GLU A 80 -4.83 -8.88 -10.44
C GLU A 80 -5.29 -7.57 -11.08
N HIS A 81 -6.56 -7.21 -10.89
CA HIS A 81 -7.07 -5.89 -11.27
C HIS A 81 -6.37 -4.75 -10.53
N ALA A 82 -6.16 -4.86 -9.21
CA ALA A 82 -5.43 -3.85 -8.45
C ALA A 82 -4.00 -3.67 -8.99
N ARG A 83 -3.32 -4.78 -9.27
CA ARG A 83 -1.98 -4.81 -9.86
C ARG A 83 -1.95 -4.14 -11.24
N ALA A 84 -2.93 -4.45 -12.09
CA ALA A 84 -3.04 -3.85 -13.42
C ALA A 84 -3.31 -2.34 -13.33
N TRP A 85 -4.20 -1.93 -12.44
CA TRP A 85 -4.54 -0.53 -12.18
C TRP A 85 -3.32 0.27 -11.75
N LEU A 86 -2.50 -0.24 -10.81
CA LEU A 86 -1.26 0.40 -10.35
C LEU A 86 -0.26 0.68 -11.49
N ARG A 87 -0.29 -0.11 -12.56
CA ARG A 87 0.67 -0.05 -13.67
C ARG A 87 0.18 0.77 -14.86
N ARG A 88 -1.12 1.03 -14.97
CA ARG A 88 -1.69 1.72 -16.11
C ARG A 88 -1.75 3.23 -15.86
N PRO A 89 -1.56 4.06 -16.89
CA PRO A 89 -1.85 5.49 -16.82
C PRO A 89 -3.25 5.74 -16.25
N ASN A 90 -3.35 6.52 -15.18
CA ASN A 90 -4.63 6.89 -14.59
C ASN A 90 -4.95 8.37 -14.92
N PRO A 91 -6.11 8.67 -15.53
CA PRO A 91 -6.47 10.04 -15.91
C PRO A 91 -6.55 11.01 -14.73
N ASP A 92 -6.95 10.56 -13.55
CA ASP A 92 -7.07 11.38 -12.33
C ASP A 92 -5.69 11.75 -11.75
N LEU A 93 -4.66 11.01 -12.14
CA LEU A 93 -3.27 11.25 -11.78
C LEU A 93 -2.46 11.90 -12.91
N GLY A 94 -3.12 12.69 -13.77
CA GLY A 94 -2.47 13.34 -14.90
C GLY A 94 -1.89 12.36 -15.92
N ARG A 95 -2.52 11.19 -16.07
CA ARG A 95 -2.06 10.05 -16.90
C ARG A 95 -0.76 9.41 -16.42
N GLN A 96 -0.36 9.64 -15.17
CA GLN A 96 0.75 8.90 -14.57
C GLN A 96 0.25 7.54 -14.05
N PRO A 97 1.08 6.48 -14.12
CA PRO A 97 0.79 5.24 -13.40
C PRO A 97 0.75 5.49 -11.89
N PRO A 98 -0.25 4.99 -11.15
CA PRO A 98 -0.31 5.14 -9.70
C PRO A 98 0.97 4.64 -8.98
N ALA A 99 1.60 3.58 -9.49
CA ALA A 99 2.87 3.09 -8.95
C ALA A 99 4.01 4.11 -9.04
N ASP A 100 4.05 4.94 -10.08
CA ASP A 100 5.07 6.00 -10.23
C ASP A 100 4.84 7.12 -9.21
N VAL A 101 3.58 7.50 -9.01
CA VAL A 101 3.20 8.51 -8.02
C VAL A 101 3.59 8.03 -6.61
N LEU A 102 3.24 6.79 -6.25
CA LEU A 102 3.63 6.21 -4.96
C LEU A 102 5.16 6.13 -4.80
N ARG A 103 5.88 5.70 -5.83
CA ARG A 103 7.35 5.57 -5.83
C ARG A 103 8.06 6.91 -5.65
N THR A 104 7.49 8.00 -6.15
CA THR A 104 8.11 9.34 -6.10
C THR A 104 7.66 10.15 -4.89
N ALA A 105 6.49 9.87 -4.33
CA ALA A 105 5.99 10.52 -3.13
C ALA A 105 6.93 10.28 -1.93
N THR A 106 7.26 11.37 -1.23
CA THR A 106 8.07 11.37 0.00
C THR A 106 7.24 11.66 1.26
N THR A 107 5.96 11.97 1.09
CA THR A 107 5.03 12.30 2.17
C THR A 107 3.68 11.63 1.93
N MET A 108 2.90 11.43 2.99
CA MET A 108 1.53 10.91 2.88
C MET A 108 0.66 11.79 1.99
N ARG A 109 0.79 13.14 2.09
CA ARG A 109 0.05 14.07 1.23
C ARG A 109 0.29 13.81 -0.27
N GLY A 110 1.50 13.40 -0.66
CA GLY A 110 1.80 13.04 -2.05
C GLY A 110 1.20 11.69 -2.49
N MET A 111 0.81 10.84 -1.55
CA MET A 111 0.20 9.53 -1.80
C MET A 111 -1.33 9.58 -1.80
N LEU A 112 -1.93 10.57 -1.14
CA LEU A 112 -3.39 10.75 -1.07
C LEU A 112 -4.09 10.69 -2.43
N PRO A 113 -3.61 11.35 -3.50
CA PRO A 113 -4.29 11.27 -4.80
C PRO A 113 -4.43 9.85 -5.34
N VAL A 114 -3.46 8.97 -5.05
CA VAL A 114 -3.52 7.56 -5.46
C VAL A 114 -4.58 6.81 -4.65
N ILE A 115 -4.66 7.08 -3.35
CA ILE A 115 -5.66 6.46 -2.48
C ILE A 115 -7.07 6.90 -2.90
N GLU A 116 -7.28 8.20 -3.08
CA GLU A 116 -8.55 8.77 -3.52
C GLU A 116 -8.98 8.22 -4.90
N ALA A 117 -8.06 8.12 -5.85
CA ALA A 117 -8.35 7.55 -7.18
C ALA A 117 -8.68 6.05 -7.13
N ALA A 118 -8.23 5.32 -6.09
CA ALA A 118 -8.54 3.90 -5.93
C ALA A 118 -9.92 3.66 -5.32
N GLU A 119 -10.52 4.62 -4.64
CA GLU A 119 -11.88 4.51 -4.05
C GLU A 119 -12.98 4.48 -5.11
N LEU A 120 -12.71 5.01 -6.32
CA LEU A 120 -13.60 4.99 -7.47
C LEU A 120 -12.90 4.34 -8.67
N PRO A 121 -12.61 3.03 -8.62
CA PRO A 121 -11.87 2.38 -9.68
C PRO A 121 -12.74 2.33 -10.96
N THR A 122 -12.39 3.15 -11.94
CA THR A 122 -13.01 3.22 -13.28
C THR A 122 -12.74 1.97 -14.12
#